data_AF-A0A1C5HEK2-F1
#
_entry.id   AF-A0A1C5HEK2-F1
#
_cell.length_a   1.000
_cell.length_b   1.000
_cell.length_c   1.000
_cell.angle_alpha   90.00
_cell.angle_beta   90.00
_cell.angle_gamma   90.00
#
_symmetry.space_group_name_H-M   'P 1'
#
loop_
_entity.id
_entity.type
_entity.pdbx_description
1 polymer ?
#
loop_
_entity_poly.entity_id
_entity_poly.type
_entity_poly.pdbx_seq_one_letter_code
_entity_poly.pdbx_strand_id
1 'polypeptide(L)'
;MTTHGPVMPIWSCGGCDLPWPCPTRKRELRAEYADAPVSLALYLGSYLVQAAEDMAWMPAGALHRRFLGWTREANRTKQAVQQRSTATVPAEPSRDRRQQAV
;
A
#
# COMPACT_ATOMS: atom_id res chain seq x y z
N MET A 1 -9.65 15.85 12.61
CA MET A 1 -10.10 14.46 12.84
C MET A 1 -10.77 13.98 11.57
N THR A 2 -10.36 12.85 11.01
CA THR A 2 -11.07 12.28 9.86
C THR A 2 -12.40 11.76 10.36
N THR A 3 -13.52 12.29 9.87
CA THR A 3 -14.87 11.87 10.27
C THR A 3 -15.06 10.36 10.15
N HIS A 4 -14.32 9.70 9.26
CA HIS A 4 -14.38 8.26 9.01
C HIS A 4 -13.37 7.42 9.83
N GLY A 5 -13.27 7.67 11.13
CA GLY A 5 -12.46 6.86 12.07
C GLY A 5 -13.07 5.49 12.42
N PRO A 6 -12.30 4.56 13.01
CA PRO A 6 -12.82 3.28 13.50
C PRO A 6 -13.60 3.46 14.81
N VAL A 7 -14.69 2.73 14.96
CA VAL A 7 -15.45 2.56 16.20
C VAL A 7 -15.31 1.11 16.64
N MET A 8 -14.62 0.90 17.75
CA MET A 8 -14.36 -0.42 18.35
C MET A 8 -15.44 -0.79 19.37
N PRO A 9 -15.69 -2.08 19.66
CA PRO A 9 -15.00 -3.26 19.11
C PRO A 9 -15.67 -3.85 17.86
N ILE A 10 -16.72 -3.21 17.33
CA ILE A 10 -17.41 -3.72 16.13
C ILE A 10 -16.72 -3.33 14.81
N TRP A 11 -15.73 -2.45 14.89
CA TRP A 11 -14.98 -1.91 13.76
C TRP A 11 -15.87 -1.28 12.70
N SER A 12 -16.90 -0.53 13.10
CA SER A 12 -17.69 0.31 12.20
C SER A 12 -17.01 1.66 11.97
N CYS A 13 -17.44 2.38 10.95
CA CYS A 13 -16.91 3.70 10.64
C CYS A 13 -17.74 4.78 11.33
N GLY A 14 -17.12 5.61 12.16
CA GLY A 14 -17.82 6.66 12.92
C GLY A 14 -18.43 7.81 12.09
N GLY A 15 -18.23 7.81 10.76
CA GLY A 15 -18.80 8.80 9.86
C GLY A 15 -19.91 8.29 8.95
N CYS A 16 -20.03 6.98 8.75
CA CYS A 16 -21.03 6.41 7.84
C CYS A 16 -21.54 5.02 8.23
N ASP A 17 -21.17 4.51 9.41
CA ASP A 17 -21.58 3.24 10.01
C ASP A 17 -21.27 1.96 9.21
N LEU A 18 -20.68 2.10 8.02
CA LEU A 18 -20.17 0.98 7.23
C LEU A 18 -18.96 0.31 7.92
N PRO A 19 -18.63 -0.94 7.55
CA PRO A 19 -17.44 -1.62 8.05
C PRO A 19 -16.18 -0.77 7.81
N TRP A 20 -15.45 -0.45 8.87
CA TRP A 20 -14.18 0.27 8.79
C TRP A 20 -13.05 -0.67 8.33
N PRO A 21 -12.14 -0.26 7.44
CA PRO A 21 -12.13 1.01 6.71
C PRO A 21 -13.26 1.08 5.68
N CYS A 22 -14.07 2.13 5.73
CA CYS A 22 -15.14 2.35 4.75
C CYS A 22 -14.56 2.85 3.41
N PRO A 23 -15.32 2.83 2.30
CA PRO A 23 -14.83 3.29 1.00
C PRO A 23 -14.23 4.71 1.01
N THR A 24 -14.82 5.63 1.78
CA THR A 24 -14.28 6.99 1.93
C THR A 24 -12.94 6.98 2.64
N ARG A 25 -12.83 6.30 3.80
CA ARG A 25 -11.56 6.21 4.53
C ARG A 25 -10.46 5.53 3.70
N LYS A 26 -10.81 4.51 2.90
CA LYS A 26 -9.84 3.88 1.98
C LYS A 26 -9.29 4.86 0.95
N ARG A 27 -10.10 5.78 0.44
CA ARG A 27 -9.64 6.84 -0.49
C ARG A 27 -8.77 7.87 0.21
N GLU A 28 -9.21 8.35 1.37
CA GLU A 28 -8.45 9.29 2.19
C GLU A 28 -7.07 8.74 2.56
N LEU A 29 -7.00 7.50 3.07
CA LEU A 29 -5.75 6.86 3.44
C LEU A 29 -4.81 6.66 2.26
N ARG A 30 -5.33 6.37 1.06
CA ARG A 30 -4.48 6.31 -0.14
C ARG A 30 -3.92 7.67 -0.54
N ALA A 31 -4.69 8.74 -0.36
CA ALA A 31 -4.23 10.10 -0.64
C ALA A 31 -3.21 10.57 0.40
N GLU A 32 -3.48 10.34 1.69
CA GLU A 32 -2.62 10.69 2.81
C GLU A 32 -1.25 9.99 2.73
N TYR A 33 -1.24 8.71 2.34
CA TYR A 33 -0.03 7.90 2.21
C TYR A 33 0.39 7.69 0.75
N ALA A 34 0.03 8.61 -0.16
CA ALA A 34 0.31 8.44 -1.58
C ALA A 34 1.79 8.07 -1.80
N ASP A 35 2.72 8.79 -1.18
CA ASP A 35 4.18 8.58 -1.30
C ASP A 35 4.79 7.59 -0.31
N ALA A 36 3.97 6.96 0.53
CA ALA A 36 4.42 6.02 1.56
C ALA A 36 3.52 4.77 1.66
N PRO A 37 3.39 3.97 0.59
CA PRO A 37 2.48 2.81 0.56
C PRO A 37 2.85 1.70 1.55
N VAL A 38 4.14 1.57 1.90
CA VAL A 38 4.59 0.65 2.96
C VAL A 38 4.11 1.13 4.33
N SER A 39 4.23 2.43 4.62
CA SER A 39 3.74 3.02 5.86
C SER A 39 2.22 2.86 6.01
N LEU A 40 1.46 2.98 4.92
CA LEU A 40 0.02 2.68 4.92
C LEU A 40 -0.27 1.24 5.34
N ALA A 41 0.48 0.27 4.79
CA ALA A 41 0.30 -1.14 5.10
C ALA A 41 0.65 -1.44 6.56
N LEU A 42 1.70 -0.81 7.11
CA LEU A 42 2.06 -0.93 8.52
C LEU A 42 1.00 -0.33 9.45
N TYR A 43 0.52 0.87 9.12
CA TYR A 43 -0.55 1.55 9.86
C TYR A 43 -1.84 0.73 9.89
N LEU A 44 -2.23 0.12 8.77
CA LEU A 44 -3.40 -0.76 8.74
C LEU A 44 -3.12 -2.15 9.33
N GLY A 45 -1.85 -2.56 9.40
CA GLY A 45 -1.42 -3.79 10.06
C GLY A 45 -1.67 -3.75 11.57
N SER A 46 -1.40 -2.62 12.24
CA SER A 46 -1.70 -2.49 13.67
C SER A 46 -3.20 -2.61 13.97
N TYR A 47 -4.04 -1.98 13.16
CA TYR A 47 -5.50 -2.14 13.28
C TYR A 47 -5.98 -3.54 12.96
N LEU A 48 -5.35 -4.26 12.03
CA LEU A 48 -5.70 -5.66 11.76
C LEU A 48 -5.45 -6.54 12.98
N VAL A 49 -4.35 -6.34 13.71
CA VAL A 49 -4.05 -7.09 14.94
C VAL A 49 -5.13 -6.83 16.00
N GLN A 50 -5.43 -5.57 16.27
CA GLN A 50 -6.49 -5.19 17.22
C GLN A 50 -7.87 -5.74 16.80
N ALA A 51 -8.20 -5.68 15.51
CA ALA A 51 -9.45 -6.20 14.99
C ALA A 51 -9.55 -7.72 15.08
N ALA A 52 -8.43 -8.44 15.01
CA ALA A 52 -8.40 -9.88 15.18
C ALA A 52 -8.68 -10.29 16.64
N GLU A 53 -8.28 -9.45 17.60
CA GLU A 53 -8.60 -9.64 19.02
C GLU A 53 -10.09 -9.36 19.29
N ASP A 54 -10.60 -8.21 18.84
CA ASP A 54 -12.00 -7.81 19.06
C ASP A 54 -13.02 -8.69 18.32
N MET A 55 -12.68 -9.16 17.12
CA MET A 55 -13.55 -9.97 16.26
C MET A 55 -12.95 -11.36 16.03
N ALA A 56 -12.57 -12.05 17.11
CA ALA A 56 -11.96 -13.39 17.07
C ALA A 56 -12.83 -14.46 16.36
N TRP A 57 -14.13 -14.21 16.22
CA TRP A 57 -15.06 -15.06 15.45
C TRP A 57 -14.92 -14.91 13.93
N MET A 58 -14.27 -13.84 13.43
CA MET A 58 -14.08 -13.64 11.99
C MET A 58 -12.86 -14.40 11.46
N PRO A 59 -12.97 -15.05 10.29
CA PRO A 59 -11.83 -15.71 9.65
C PRO A 59 -10.67 -14.72 9.37
N ALA A 60 -9.44 -15.11 9.70
CA ALA A 60 -8.24 -14.28 9.48
C ALA A 60 -8.10 -13.79 8.04
N GLY A 61 -8.43 -14.63 7.05
CA GLY A 61 -8.40 -14.24 5.64
C GLY A 61 -9.41 -13.13 5.28
N ALA A 62 -10.56 -13.07 5.96
CA ALA A 62 -11.55 -12.01 5.78
C ALA A 62 -11.03 -10.68 6.34
N LEU A 63 -10.44 -10.70 7.54
CA LEU A 63 -9.78 -9.53 8.14
C LEU A 63 -8.63 -9.03 7.26
N HIS A 64 -7.74 -9.92 6.81
CA HIS A 64 -6.63 -9.55 5.93
C HIS A 64 -7.13 -8.86 4.65
N ARG A 65 -8.13 -9.42 3.96
CA ARG A 65 -8.70 -8.78 2.76
C ARG A 65 -9.34 -7.42 3.06
N ARG A 66 -10.00 -7.28 4.20
CA ARG A 66 -10.67 -6.04 4.63
C ARG A 66 -9.68 -4.91 4.88
N PHE A 67 -8.64 -5.16 5.67
CA PHE A 67 -7.66 -4.14 6.07
C PHE A 67 -6.54 -3.95 5.04
N LEU A 68 -5.96 -5.04 4.51
CA LEU A 68 -4.74 -4.98 3.68
C LEU A 68 -4.97 -5.34 2.21
N GLY A 69 -6.08 -6.00 1.86
CA GLY A 69 -6.33 -6.50 0.49
C GLY A 69 -6.36 -5.43 -0.60
N TRP A 70 -6.45 -4.16 -0.23
CA TRP A 70 -6.58 -3.04 -1.15
C TRP A 70 -5.35 -2.09 -1.14
N THR A 71 -4.36 -2.31 -0.26
CA THR A 71 -3.17 -1.44 -0.13
C THR A 71 -2.09 -1.75 -1.18
N ARG A 72 -2.04 -2.99 -1.68
CA ARG A 72 -1.01 -3.44 -2.62
C ARG A 72 -1.14 -2.86 -4.04
N GLU A 73 -2.34 -2.53 -4.49
CA GLU A 73 -2.56 -1.94 -5.82
C GLU A 73 -1.82 -0.61 -5.99
N ALA A 74 -1.80 0.23 -4.93
CA ALA A 74 -1.06 1.49 -4.93
C ALA A 74 0.46 1.30 -5.02
N ASN A 75 0.99 0.23 -4.40
CA ASN A 75 2.41 -0.06 -4.40
C ASN A 75 2.90 -0.60 -5.76
N ARG A 76 2.10 -1.45 -6.42
CA ARG A 76 2.47 -2.04 -7.72
C ARG A 76 2.56 -0.98 -8.83
N THR A 77 1.66 0.01 -8.85
CA THR A 77 1.71 1.13 -9.81
C THR A 77 2.93 2.02 -9.61
N LYS A 78 3.29 2.33 -8.36
CA LYS A 78 4.49 3.13 -8.06
C LYS A 78 5.80 2.40 -8.33
N GLN A 79 5.87 1.10 -8.03
CA GLN A 79 7.03 0.28 -8.37
C GLN A 79 7.26 0.21 -9.88
N ALA A 80 6.20 0.09 -10.70
CA ALA A 80 6.34 0.11 -12.15
C ALA A 80 6.89 1.46 -12.68
N VAL A 81 6.49 2.58 -12.07
CA VAL A 81 7.04 3.92 -12.40
C VAL A 81 8.50 4.05 -11.96
N GLN A 82 8.83 3.65 -10.72
CA GLN A 82 10.20 3.69 -10.21
C GLN A 82 11.14 2.81 -11.03
N GLN A 83 10.71 1.60 -11.42
CA GLN A 83 11.48 0.68 -12.25
C GLN A 83 11.77 1.26 -13.64
N ARG A 84 10.80 1.97 -14.25
CA ARG A 84 11.02 2.69 -15.52
C ARG A 84 12.03 3.82 -15.37
N SER A 85 12.01 4.56 -14.26
CA SER A 85 12.96 5.65 -14.01
C SER A 85 14.38 5.17 -13.70
N THR A 86 14.55 3.98 -13.11
CA THR A 86 15.87 3.37 -12.87
C THR A 86 16.45 2.63 -14.09
N ALA A 87 15.69 2.49 -15.18
CA ALA A 87 16.13 1.78 -16.39
C ALA A 87 16.90 2.67 -17.39
N THR A 88 17.22 3.91 -17.04
CA THR A 88 17.99 4.83 -17.92
C THR A 88 19.43 4.97 -17.45
N VAL A 89 20.25 3.95 -17.74
CA VAL A 89 21.65 4.17 -18.13
C VAL A 89 21.93 3.21 -19.30
N PRO A 90 22.01 3.67 -20.56
CA PRO A 90 22.64 2.88 -21.59
C PRO A 90 24.13 2.87 -21.27
N ALA A 91 24.68 1.70 -20.95
CA ALA A 91 26.12 1.50 -21.03
C ALA A 91 26.51 1.62 -22.52
N GLU A 92 27.13 2.73 -22.89
CA GLU A 92 27.71 2.88 -24.23
C GLU A 92 28.81 1.82 -24.42
N PRO A 93 28.84 1.11 -25.57
CA PRO A 93 29.91 0.18 -25.85
C PRO A 93 31.15 0.99 -26.27
N SER A 94 32.23 0.90 -25.49
CA SER A 94 33.53 1.46 -25.87
C SER A 94 34.05 0.74 -27.12
N ARG A 95 33.83 1.35 -28.28
CA ARG A 95 34.55 1.07 -29.53
C ARG A 95 35.94 1.70 -29.40
N ASP A 96 36.94 0.90 -29.04
CA ASP A 96 38.32 1.26 -29.33
C ASP A 96 38.87 0.31 -30.40
N ARG A 97 38.78 0.79 -31.65
CA ARG A 97 39.51 0.27 -32.79
C ARG A 97 40.61 1.28 -33.09
N ARG A 98 41.80 1.07 -32.55
CA ARG A 98 43.05 1.57 -33.15
C ARG A 98 44.15 0.52 -33.15
N GLN A 99 44.37 0.02 -34.36
CA GLN A 99 45.67 -0.20 -35.00
C GLN A 99 46.61 -1.22 -34.36
N GLN A 100 46.76 -2.37 -35.03
CA GLN A 100 48.07 -2.98 -35.22
C GLN A 100 48.15 -3.56 -36.64
N ALA A 101 48.97 -2.90 -37.45
CA ALA A 101 49.57 -3.41 -38.67
C ALA A 101 51.03 -3.70 -38.34
N VAL A 102 51.49 -4.93 -38.56
CA VAL A 102 52.76 -5.34 -39.18
C VAL A 102 52.56 -6.75 -39.71
#